data_AF-Q1PZ86-F1
#
_entry.id   AF-Q1PZ86-F1
#
_cell.length_a   1.000
_cell.length_b   1.000
_cell.length_c   1.000
_cell.angle_alpha   90.00
_cell.angle_beta   90.00
_cell.angle_gamma   90.00
#
_symmetry.space_group_name_H-M   'P 1'
#
loop_
_entity.id
_entity.type
_entity.pdbx_description
1 polymer ?
#
loop_
_entity_poly.entity_id
_entity_poly.type
_entity_poly.pdbx_seq_one_letter_code
_entity_poly.pdbx_strand_id
1 'polypeptide(L)'
;MLFTIEKETGVRVIRGLLDKPGMLDKGDKRIIDNVIPDYQILNEIEYDYDYGLKDAYIGYATRGCPKKCPFCAVNKIEPNYVHYLPLKKQVLGIEEIYGQKRNLVLMDNNILASTNFEKIIDEIIDLGFYKGAKFNGKLRKVDFNQGTDAHYLTSGKMDLLAKTAIRPLRIAFDYISMKDLYISKIKLARDCGISNLSNYVLYNYVDAPEDFYQRLKINVQLNEELGTKIYSFPMKYIPLTDVHPCQNA
;
A
#
# COMPACT_ATOMS: atom_id res chain seq x y z
N MET A 1 -2.22 26.59 13.86
CA MET A 1 -1.48 25.32 13.94
C MET A 1 -0.17 25.34 13.17
N LEU A 2 -0.12 25.52 11.83
CA LEU A 2 1.19 25.67 11.14
C LEU A 2 2.01 26.85 11.67
N PHE A 3 1.37 28.01 11.78
CA PHE A 3 1.94 29.20 12.41
C PHE A 3 2.35 28.99 13.87
N THR A 4 1.80 27.95 14.53
CA THR A 4 2.13 27.59 15.91
C THR A 4 3.39 26.73 15.92
N ILE A 5 3.44 25.68 15.09
CA ILE A 5 4.62 24.80 14.94
C ILE A 5 5.84 25.56 14.45
N GLU A 6 5.71 26.37 13.39
CA GLU A 6 6.83 27.13 12.84
C GLU A 6 7.34 28.18 13.83
N LYS A 7 6.44 28.80 14.59
CA LYS A 7 6.81 29.74 15.66
C LYS A 7 7.50 29.06 16.84
N GLU A 8 7.07 27.86 17.21
CA GLU A 8 7.59 27.11 18.36
C GLU A 8 8.90 26.37 18.05
N THR A 9 9.07 25.90 16.81
CA THR A 9 10.20 25.03 16.42
C THR A 9 11.18 25.70 15.46
N GLY A 10 10.79 26.82 14.84
CA GLY A 10 11.53 27.40 13.71
C GLY A 10 11.44 26.57 12.42
N VAL A 11 10.71 25.46 12.41
CA VAL A 11 10.59 24.56 11.27
C VAL A 11 9.43 24.97 10.38
N ARG A 12 9.74 25.29 9.12
CA ARG A 12 8.73 25.54 8.09
C ARG A 12 8.07 24.24 7.68
N VAL A 13 6.75 24.17 7.83
CA VAL A 13 5.97 22.99 7.43
C VAL A 13 5.38 23.19 6.04
N ILE A 14 5.78 22.32 5.10
CA ILE A 14 5.18 22.24 3.77
C ILE A 14 4.01 21.25 3.82
N ARG A 15 2.83 21.67 3.38
CA ARG A 15 1.64 20.82 3.32
C ARG A 15 1.51 20.14 1.97
N GLY A 16 1.18 18.85 1.98
CA GLY A 16 0.94 18.06 0.78
C GLY A 16 2.23 17.43 0.25
N LEU A 17 2.24 17.19 -1.06
CA LEU A 17 3.34 16.55 -1.77
C LEU A 17 4.52 17.49 -2.02
N LEU A 18 5.71 16.93 -2.24
CA LEU A 18 6.90 17.64 -2.72
C LEU A 18 7.09 17.38 -4.21
N ASP A 19 6.04 17.67 -4.99
CA ASP A 19 5.85 17.27 -6.38
C ASP A 19 6.29 18.32 -7.41
N LYS A 20 6.89 19.44 -6.98
CA LYS A 20 7.36 20.52 -7.85
C LYS A 20 8.84 20.86 -7.62
N PRO A 21 9.53 21.34 -8.66
CA PRO A 21 10.87 21.89 -8.51
C PRO A 21 10.93 23.04 -7.50
N GLY A 22 12.02 23.12 -6.75
CA GLY A 22 12.33 24.24 -5.88
C GLY A 22 11.45 24.39 -4.63
N MET A 23 10.71 23.34 -4.25
CA MET A 23 9.85 23.36 -3.05
C MET A 23 10.66 23.39 -1.75
N LEU A 24 11.81 22.71 -1.71
CA LEU A 24 12.75 22.75 -0.58
C LEU A 24 13.77 23.88 -0.78
N ASP A 25 14.54 23.82 -1.87
CA ASP A 25 15.63 24.76 -2.15
C ASP A 25 15.36 25.58 -3.41
N LYS A 26 15.40 26.91 -3.29
CA LYS A 26 15.16 27.82 -4.43
C LYS A 26 16.18 27.57 -5.54
N GLY A 27 15.70 27.28 -6.75
CA GLY A 27 16.54 27.03 -7.93
C GLY A 27 16.88 25.55 -8.15
N ASP A 28 16.58 24.67 -7.20
CA ASP A 28 16.67 23.23 -7.41
C ASP A 28 15.61 22.76 -8.41
N LYS A 29 16.03 22.01 -9.42
CA LYS A 29 15.16 21.48 -10.48
C LYS A 29 14.59 20.09 -10.14
N ARG A 30 15.07 19.44 -9.09
CA ARG A 30 14.64 18.10 -8.67
C ARG A 30 13.22 18.15 -8.11
N ILE A 31 12.45 17.11 -8.40
CA ILE A 31 11.14 16.85 -7.78
C ILE A 31 11.38 15.74 -6.75
N ILE A 32 11.28 16.10 -5.46
CA ILE A 32 11.66 15.21 -4.34
C ILE A 32 10.84 13.92 -4.35
N ASP A 33 9.55 14.03 -4.64
CA ASP A 33 8.62 12.91 -4.77
C ASP A 33 9.03 11.85 -5.82
N ASN A 34 9.92 12.19 -6.75
CA ASN A 34 10.41 11.32 -7.83
C ASN A 34 11.83 10.79 -7.59
N VAL A 35 12.46 11.16 -6.48
CA VAL A 35 13.82 10.71 -6.15
C VAL A 35 13.77 9.28 -5.63
N ILE A 36 14.84 8.52 -5.91
CA ILE A 36 15.02 7.17 -5.38
C ILE A 36 15.08 7.25 -3.84
N PRO A 37 14.30 6.44 -3.10
CA PRO A 37 14.38 6.43 -1.64
C PRO A 37 15.80 6.13 -1.18
N ASP A 38 16.25 6.78 -0.11
CA ASP A 38 17.57 6.49 0.45
C ASP A 38 17.52 5.24 1.34
N TYR A 39 18.05 4.13 0.82
CA TYR A 39 18.13 2.87 1.57
C TYR A 39 19.29 2.87 2.59
N GLN A 40 20.23 3.81 2.52
CA GLN A 40 21.37 3.88 3.43
C GLN A 40 20.98 4.33 4.82
N ILE A 41 19.82 5.00 4.99
CA ILE A 41 19.27 5.36 6.30
C ILE A 41 19.10 4.14 7.22
N LEU A 42 18.94 2.94 6.63
CA LEU A 42 18.85 1.69 7.38
C LEU A 42 20.19 1.21 7.94
N ASN A 43 21.31 1.83 7.57
CA ASN A 43 22.63 1.54 8.16
C ASN A 43 22.83 2.27 9.49
N GLU A 44 22.00 3.27 9.79
CA GLU A 44 22.09 4.08 11.02
C GLU A 44 21.33 3.48 12.20
N ILE A 45 20.55 2.42 11.97
CA ILE A 45 19.83 1.71 13.01
C ILE A 45 20.67 0.54 13.53
N GLU A 46 20.99 0.54 14.84
CA GLU A 46 21.78 -0.52 15.48
C GLU A 46 21.06 -1.87 15.54
N TYR A 47 19.72 -1.86 15.44
CA TYR A 47 18.92 -3.08 15.50
C TYR A 47 18.83 -3.74 14.12
N ASP A 48 19.45 -4.91 14.00
CA ASP A 48 19.30 -5.85 12.88
C ASP A 48 17.91 -6.52 12.94
N TYR A 49 16.84 -5.73 12.94
CA TYR A 49 15.53 -6.24 12.58
C TYR A 49 15.58 -6.58 11.10
N ASP A 50 15.43 -7.87 10.77
CA ASP A 50 15.12 -8.35 9.42
C ASP A 50 13.73 -7.84 9.03
N TYR A 51 13.65 -6.54 8.77
CA TYR A 51 12.52 -5.95 8.10
C TYR A 51 12.53 -6.51 6.69
N GLY A 52 11.52 -7.32 6.35
CA GLY A 52 11.35 -7.86 5.00
C GLY A 52 11.32 -6.81 3.87
N LEU A 53 11.28 -5.51 4.23
CA LEU A 53 11.43 -4.35 3.35
C LEU A 53 12.89 -4.05 2.94
N LYS A 54 13.91 -4.44 3.71
CA LYS A 54 15.33 -4.24 3.35
C LYS A 54 15.71 -4.92 2.04
N ASP A 55 15.08 -6.07 1.77
CA ASP A 55 15.21 -6.86 0.55
C ASP A 55 14.00 -6.66 -0.39
N ALA A 56 13.49 -5.43 -0.47
CA ALA A 56 12.40 -5.06 -1.35
C ALA A 56 12.68 -3.76 -2.12
N TYR A 57 12.27 -3.70 -3.39
CA TYR A 57 12.06 -2.44 -4.08
C TYR A 57 10.78 -1.80 -3.51
N ILE A 58 10.88 -0.54 -3.07
CA ILE A 58 9.76 0.27 -2.62
C ILE A 58 9.47 1.29 -3.72
N GLY A 59 8.23 1.34 -4.18
CA GLY A 59 7.85 2.28 -5.24
C GLY A 59 6.35 2.48 -5.37
N TYR A 60 5.98 3.18 -6.43
CA TYR A 60 4.60 3.49 -6.77
C TYR A 60 4.35 3.22 -8.26
N ALA A 61 3.22 2.60 -8.59
CA ALA A 61 2.74 2.52 -9.97
C ALA A 61 1.60 3.51 -10.26
N THR A 62 0.99 4.05 -9.22
CA THR A 62 -0.09 5.05 -9.18
C THR A 62 0.07 5.89 -7.93
N ARG A 63 -0.57 7.08 -7.91
CA ARG A 63 -0.59 7.96 -6.74
C ARG A 63 -1.96 8.59 -6.55
N GLY A 64 -2.33 8.89 -5.31
CA GLY A 64 -3.66 9.33 -4.93
C GLY A 64 -4.69 8.20 -4.88
N CYS A 65 -5.93 8.55 -4.57
CA CYS A 65 -7.06 7.63 -4.60
C CYS A 65 -8.32 8.40 -5.05
N PRO A 66 -9.13 7.88 -6.00
CA PRO A 66 -10.34 8.57 -6.43
C PRO A 66 -11.49 8.47 -5.40
N LYS A 67 -11.37 7.58 -4.41
CA LYS A 67 -12.38 7.41 -3.35
C LYS A 67 -12.23 8.52 -2.32
N LYS A 68 -13.32 9.24 -2.04
CA LYS A 68 -13.38 10.31 -1.04
C LYS A 68 -13.81 9.81 0.35
N CYS A 69 -13.19 8.73 0.82
CA CYS A 69 -13.52 8.15 2.12
C CYS A 69 -13.29 9.20 3.24
N PRO A 70 -14.30 9.48 4.09
CA PRO A 70 -14.25 10.56 5.07
C PRO A 70 -13.17 10.38 6.15
N PHE A 71 -12.82 9.14 6.46
CA PHE A 71 -11.78 8.78 7.43
C PHE A 71 -10.36 8.87 6.84
N CYS A 72 -10.20 9.01 5.52
CA CYS A 72 -8.92 8.85 4.84
C CYS A 72 -8.29 10.21 4.47
N ALA A 73 -7.01 10.40 4.82
CA ALA A 73 -6.28 11.63 4.50
C ALA A 73 -5.84 11.75 3.03
N VAL A 74 -5.86 10.65 2.27
CA VAL A 74 -5.27 10.59 0.91
C VAL A 74 -5.84 11.68 0.00
N ASN A 75 -7.16 11.90 -0.04
CA ASN A 75 -7.74 12.96 -0.89
C ASN A 75 -7.31 14.39 -0.51
N LYS A 76 -6.83 14.60 0.71
CA LYS A 76 -6.33 15.91 1.16
C LYS A 76 -4.85 16.10 0.77
N ILE A 77 -4.06 15.03 0.86
CA ILE A 77 -2.60 15.06 0.64
C ILE A 77 -2.27 14.84 -0.84
N GLU A 78 -2.99 13.92 -1.48
CA GLU A 78 -2.85 13.48 -2.87
C GLU A 78 -4.21 13.65 -3.61
N PRO A 79 -4.64 14.90 -3.85
CA PRO A 79 -6.00 15.18 -4.34
C PRO A 79 -6.26 14.74 -5.79
N ASN A 80 -5.19 14.56 -6.57
CA ASN A 80 -5.26 14.14 -7.97
C ASN A 80 -4.83 12.68 -8.08
N TYR A 81 -5.64 11.86 -8.73
CA TYR A 81 -5.29 10.48 -8.99
C TYR A 81 -4.40 10.38 -10.23
N VAL A 82 -3.20 9.83 -10.05
CA VAL A 82 -2.23 9.56 -11.11
C VAL A 82 -2.33 8.10 -11.49
N HIS A 83 -2.82 7.85 -12.71
CA HIS A 83 -3.07 6.49 -13.20
C HIS A 83 -1.81 5.69 -13.54
N TYR A 84 -0.65 6.33 -13.68
CA TYR A 84 0.57 5.63 -14.06
C TYR A 84 1.81 6.41 -13.61
N LEU A 85 2.69 5.71 -12.91
CA LEU A 85 4.07 6.11 -12.62
C LEU A 85 5.00 5.03 -13.20
N PRO A 86 6.14 5.42 -13.82
CA PRO A 86 7.03 4.47 -14.49
C PRO A 86 7.76 3.60 -13.46
N LEU A 87 7.25 2.41 -13.18
CA LEU A 87 7.75 1.50 -12.15
C LEU A 87 9.15 0.97 -12.50
N LYS A 88 9.38 0.62 -13.77
CA LYS A 88 10.64 0.12 -14.29
C LYS A 88 11.77 1.12 -14.10
N LYS A 89 11.48 2.42 -14.27
CA LYS A 89 12.46 3.48 -13.98
C LYS A 89 12.86 3.50 -12.51
N GLN A 90 11.90 3.35 -11.59
CA GLN A 90 12.17 3.31 -10.15
C GLN A 90 12.99 2.07 -9.78
N VAL A 91 12.58 0.88 -10.26
CA VAL A 91 13.25 -0.39 -9.95
C VAL A 91 14.68 -0.43 -10.48
N LEU A 92 14.90 -0.04 -11.74
CA LEU A 92 16.23 -0.01 -12.32
C LEU A 92 17.14 1.02 -11.63
N GLY A 93 16.60 2.18 -11.26
CA GLY A 93 17.36 3.17 -10.49
C GLY A 93 17.76 2.68 -9.10
N ILE A 94 16.85 2.01 -8.38
CA ILE A 94 17.17 1.40 -7.09
C ILE A 94 18.24 0.31 -7.27
N GLU A 95 18.13 -0.51 -8.31
CA GLU A 95 19.09 -1.59 -8.60
C GLU A 95 20.49 -1.05 -8.92
N GLU A 96 20.58 0.05 -9.67
CA GLU A 96 21.83 0.71 -10.02
C GLU A 96 22.59 1.21 -8.77
N ILE A 97 21.86 1.76 -7.79
CA ILE A 97 22.47 2.37 -6.59
C ILE A 97 22.66 1.35 -5.45
N TYR A 98 21.67 0.48 -5.23
CA TYR A 98 21.58 -0.38 -4.04
C TYR A 98 21.58 -1.87 -4.34
N GLY A 99 21.78 -2.24 -5.61
CA GLY A 99 21.77 -3.62 -6.07
C GLY A 99 20.37 -4.24 -6.10
N GLN A 100 20.33 -5.48 -6.59
CA GLN A 100 19.09 -6.23 -6.77
C GLN A 100 18.37 -6.53 -5.46
N LYS A 101 17.03 -6.43 -5.48
CA LYS A 101 16.17 -6.80 -4.36
C LYS A 101 15.27 -7.98 -4.72
N ARG A 102 14.96 -8.82 -3.75
CA ARG A 102 14.09 -9.99 -3.96
C ARG A 102 12.63 -9.62 -4.18
N ASN A 103 12.09 -8.71 -3.38
CA ASN A 103 10.64 -8.44 -3.31
C ASN A 103 10.30 -7.07 -3.93
N LEU A 104 9.02 -6.87 -4.24
CA LEU A 104 8.46 -5.60 -4.69
C LEU A 104 7.32 -5.20 -3.75
N VAL A 105 7.39 -3.99 -3.20
CA VAL A 105 6.38 -3.41 -2.33
C VAL A 105 5.93 -2.10 -2.95
N LEU A 106 4.65 -2.06 -3.33
CA LEU A 106 4.02 -0.92 -3.96
C LEU A 106 3.14 -0.19 -2.95
N MET A 107 3.40 1.10 -2.78
CA MET A 107 2.74 1.96 -1.78
C MET A 107 1.53 2.71 -2.36
N ASP A 108 1.04 2.26 -3.51
CA ASP A 108 -0.15 2.75 -4.21
C ASP A 108 -1.40 2.77 -3.34
N ASN A 109 -2.01 3.95 -3.17
CA ASN A 109 -3.23 4.10 -2.36
C ASN A 109 -4.45 3.38 -2.97
N ASN A 110 -4.53 3.24 -4.30
CA ASN A 110 -5.56 2.44 -4.95
C ASN A 110 -5.11 2.02 -6.36
N ILE A 111 -4.34 0.94 -6.47
CA ILE A 111 -3.83 0.46 -7.75
C ILE A 111 -4.96 0.06 -8.72
N LEU A 112 -6.04 -0.52 -8.22
CA LEU A 112 -7.11 -1.08 -9.04
C LEU A 112 -7.99 -0.03 -9.69
N ALA A 113 -7.95 1.21 -9.22
CA ALA A 113 -8.66 2.32 -9.84
C ALA A 113 -8.00 2.79 -11.16
N SER A 114 -6.80 2.32 -11.48
CA SER A 114 -6.09 2.76 -12.67
C SER A 114 -6.70 2.24 -13.96
N THR A 115 -6.82 3.13 -14.96
CA THR A 115 -7.13 2.75 -16.35
C THR A 115 -5.94 2.10 -17.05
N ASN A 116 -4.73 2.21 -16.49
CA ASN A 116 -3.51 1.56 -16.98
C ASN A 116 -3.18 0.28 -16.20
N PHE A 117 -4.14 -0.31 -15.47
CA PHE A 117 -3.88 -1.45 -14.61
C PHE A 117 -3.22 -2.64 -15.33
N GLU A 118 -3.68 -2.99 -16.53
CA GLU A 118 -3.09 -4.07 -17.34
C GLU A 118 -1.62 -3.80 -17.65
N LYS A 119 -1.32 -2.59 -18.17
CA LYS A 119 0.06 -2.14 -18.42
C LYS A 119 0.94 -2.24 -17.17
N ILE A 120 0.42 -1.86 -16.00
CA ILE A 120 1.18 -1.94 -14.74
C ILE A 120 1.48 -3.40 -14.39
N ILE A 121 0.52 -4.30 -14.56
CA ILE A 121 0.72 -5.74 -14.30
C ILE A 121 1.76 -6.32 -15.28
N ASP A 122 1.70 -5.97 -16.56
CA ASP A 122 2.70 -6.40 -17.54
C ASP A 122 4.09 -5.90 -17.15
N GLU A 123 4.22 -4.64 -16.72
CA GLU A 123 5.49 -4.07 -16.26
C GLU A 123 6.04 -4.78 -15.01
N ILE A 124 5.18 -5.18 -14.06
CA ILE A 124 5.56 -5.99 -12.89
C ILE A 124 6.09 -7.36 -13.33
N ILE A 125 5.43 -8.00 -14.30
CA ILE A 125 5.83 -9.30 -14.85
C ILE A 125 7.17 -9.19 -15.58
N ASP A 126 7.34 -8.15 -16.42
CA ASP A 126 8.57 -7.86 -17.17
C ASP A 126 9.78 -7.62 -16.25
N LEU A 127 9.55 -7.05 -15.07
CA LEU A 127 10.56 -6.88 -14.01
C LEU A 127 10.90 -8.19 -13.27
N GLY A 128 10.31 -9.32 -13.69
CA GLY A 128 10.58 -10.63 -13.15
C GLY A 128 9.81 -10.93 -11.86
N PHE A 129 8.68 -10.26 -11.60
CA PHE A 129 7.80 -10.51 -10.47
C PHE A 129 6.53 -11.28 -10.87
N TYR A 130 6.69 -12.31 -11.69
CA TYR A 130 5.62 -13.23 -12.09
C TYR A 130 5.39 -14.36 -11.06
N LYS A 131 4.25 -15.04 -11.16
CA LYS A 131 3.86 -16.13 -10.24
C LYS A 131 4.95 -17.21 -10.17
N GLY A 132 5.44 -17.48 -8.96
CA GLY A 132 6.45 -18.50 -8.72
C GLY A 132 7.90 -18.07 -9.03
N ALA A 133 8.12 -16.83 -9.44
CA ALA A 133 9.46 -16.29 -9.64
C ALA A 133 10.33 -16.44 -8.38
N LYS A 134 11.62 -16.70 -8.58
CA LYS A 134 12.62 -16.87 -7.51
C LYS A 134 13.80 -15.95 -7.75
N PHE A 135 14.42 -15.52 -6.65
CA PHE A 135 15.68 -14.80 -6.63
C PHE A 135 16.56 -15.44 -5.54
N ASN A 136 17.78 -15.87 -5.90
CA ASN A 136 18.69 -16.63 -5.04
C ASN A 136 18.00 -17.82 -4.34
N GLY A 137 17.24 -18.60 -5.11
CA GLY A 137 16.52 -19.78 -4.62
C GLY A 137 15.26 -19.51 -3.78
N LYS A 138 15.01 -18.26 -3.38
CA LYS A 138 13.85 -17.86 -2.58
C LYS A 138 12.75 -17.27 -3.45
N LEU A 139 11.48 -17.54 -3.13
CA LEU A 139 10.33 -16.96 -3.86
C LEU A 139 10.33 -15.43 -3.74
N ARG A 140 10.11 -14.76 -4.88
CA ARG A 140 9.82 -13.32 -4.92
C ARG A 140 8.39 -13.06 -4.45
N LYS A 141 8.11 -11.82 -4.08
CA LYS A 141 6.79 -11.37 -3.62
C LYS A 141 6.47 -10.00 -4.22
N VAL A 142 5.21 -9.79 -4.57
CA VAL A 142 4.61 -8.48 -4.80
C VAL A 142 3.63 -8.19 -3.67
N ASP A 143 3.73 -7.02 -3.05
CA ASP A 143 2.80 -6.55 -2.03
C ASP A 143 2.25 -5.17 -2.42
N PHE A 144 0.95 -5.09 -2.69
CA PHE A 144 0.23 -3.82 -2.77
C PHE A 144 -0.12 -3.39 -1.34
N ASN A 145 0.81 -2.68 -0.71
CA ASN A 145 0.85 -2.58 0.74
C ASN A 145 -0.32 -1.81 1.34
N GLN A 146 -0.86 -0.81 0.63
CA GLN A 146 -2.02 -0.03 1.11
C GLN A 146 -3.36 -0.77 0.98
N GLY A 147 -3.38 -1.98 0.43
CA GLY A 147 -4.61 -2.70 0.18
C GLY A 147 -5.16 -2.50 -1.23
N THR A 148 -6.12 -3.35 -1.60
CA THR A 148 -6.87 -3.26 -2.84
C THR A 148 -8.36 -3.07 -2.55
N ASP A 149 -9.01 -2.22 -3.33
CA ASP A 149 -10.43 -1.91 -3.18
C ASP A 149 -11.29 -3.01 -3.81
N ALA A 150 -12.08 -3.69 -2.97
CA ALA A 150 -12.96 -4.78 -3.38
C ALA A 150 -13.97 -4.39 -4.47
N HIS A 151 -14.36 -3.12 -4.57
CA HIS A 151 -15.30 -2.65 -5.59
C HIS A 151 -14.70 -2.66 -7.00
N TYR A 152 -13.38 -2.50 -7.11
CA TYR A 152 -12.69 -2.50 -8.41
C TYR A 152 -12.17 -3.88 -8.82
N LEU A 153 -12.25 -4.89 -7.95
CA LEU A 153 -11.81 -6.28 -8.23
C LEU A 153 -12.82 -7.01 -9.13
N THR A 154 -12.53 -7.06 -10.43
CA THR A 154 -13.25 -7.89 -11.40
C THR A 154 -12.53 -9.22 -11.62
N SER A 155 -13.17 -10.20 -12.28
CA SER A 155 -12.51 -11.46 -12.65
C SER A 155 -11.24 -11.21 -13.46
N GLY A 156 -11.32 -10.40 -14.53
CA GLY A 156 -10.16 -10.10 -15.36
C GLY A 156 -9.00 -9.44 -14.59
N LYS A 157 -9.30 -8.55 -13.63
CA LYS A 157 -8.24 -7.99 -12.77
C LYS A 157 -7.67 -9.03 -11.81
N MET A 158 -8.50 -9.93 -11.27
CA MET A 158 -8.03 -11.03 -10.43
C MET A 158 -7.11 -11.97 -11.22
N ASP A 159 -7.46 -12.30 -12.47
CA ASP A 159 -6.64 -13.13 -13.35
C ASP A 159 -5.29 -12.48 -13.63
N LEU A 160 -5.26 -11.16 -13.87
CA LEU A 160 -4.02 -10.40 -14.01
C LEU A 160 -3.18 -10.42 -12.73
N LEU A 161 -3.79 -10.18 -11.55
CA LEU A 161 -3.10 -10.27 -10.27
C LEU A 161 -2.50 -11.66 -10.05
N ALA A 162 -3.23 -12.72 -10.40
CA ALA A 162 -2.81 -14.11 -10.23
C ALA A 162 -1.58 -14.49 -11.08
N LYS A 163 -1.28 -13.73 -12.14
CA LYS A 163 -0.06 -13.90 -12.96
C LYS A 163 1.19 -13.33 -12.27
N THR A 164 1.03 -12.46 -11.28
CA THR A 164 2.15 -11.85 -10.54
C THR A 164 2.61 -12.71 -9.36
N ALA A 165 3.73 -12.37 -8.74
CA ALA A 165 4.19 -12.95 -7.48
C ALA A 165 3.42 -12.42 -6.25
N ILE A 166 2.16 -12.00 -6.40
CA ILE A 166 1.38 -11.39 -5.33
C ILE A 166 1.29 -12.27 -4.09
N ARG A 167 1.75 -11.74 -2.95
CA ARG A 167 1.72 -12.43 -1.66
C ARG A 167 2.03 -11.48 -0.49
N PRO A 168 1.03 -11.12 0.33
CA PRO A 168 -0.40 -11.43 0.21
C PRO A 168 -1.10 -10.59 -0.87
N LEU A 169 -2.31 -11.02 -1.28
CA LEU A 169 -3.30 -10.08 -1.85
C LEU A 169 -4.09 -9.47 -0.69
N ARG A 170 -3.97 -8.16 -0.52
CA ARG A 170 -4.65 -7.39 0.53
C ARG A 170 -5.98 -6.85 0.01
N ILE A 171 -7.12 -7.28 0.55
CA ILE A 171 -8.45 -6.77 0.16
C ILE A 171 -9.03 -6.00 1.35
N ALA A 172 -9.41 -4.74 1.14
CA ALA A 172 -9.98 -3.92 2.22
C ALA A 172 -11.32 -4.48 2.71
N PHE A 173 -11.51 -4.52 4.03
CA PHE A 173 -12.76 -4.92 4.69
C PHE A 173 -13.17 -3.89 5.75
N ASP A 174 -13.32 -2.64 5.31
CA ASP A 174 -13.48 -1.48 6.19
C ASP A 174 -14.82 -1.45 6.95
N TYR A 175 -15.87 -2.10 6.43
CA TYR A 175 -17.21 -2.08 7.02
C TYR A 175 -17.90 -3.45 6.95
N ILE A 176 -18.69 -3.80 7.97
CA ILE A 176 -19.46 -5.06 7.98
C ILE A 176 -20.49 -5.13 6.85
N SER A 177 -21.02 -3.99 6.40
CA SER A 177 -21.94 -3.89 5.26
C SER A 177 -21.32 -4.39 3.95
N MET A 178 -19.99 -4.45 3.86
CA MET A 178 -19.28 -4.99 2.70
C MET A 178 -19.13 -6.52 2.74
N LYS A 179 -19.69 -7.21 3.74
CA LYS A 179 -19.51 -8.66 3.96
C LYS A 179 -19.68 -9.49 2.69
N ASP A 180 -20.79 -9.35 1.99
CA ASP A 180 -21.09 -10.21 0.84
C ASP A 180 -20.14 -9.92 -0.33
N LEU A 181 -19.83 -8.63 -0.56
CA LEU A 181 -18.84 -8.22 -1.54
C LEU A 181 -17.47 -8.81 -1.20
N TYR A 182 -17.01 -8.65 0.03
CA TYR A 182 -15.72 -9.15 0.50
C TYR A 182 -15.62 -10.68 0.35
N ILE A 183 -16.61 -11.43 0.84
CA ILE A 183 -16.66 -12.89 0.71
C ILE A 183 -16.59 -13.30 -0.77
N SER A 184 -17.34 -12.63 -1.65
CA SER A 184 -17.31 -12.93 -3.09
C SER A 184 -15.92 -12.72 -3.70
N LYS A 185 -15.17 -11.69 -3.26
CA LYS A 185 -13.81 -11.42 -3.77
C LYS A 185 -12.78 -12.38 -3.21
N ILE A 186 -12.95 -12.87 -1.99
CA ILE A 186 -12.09 -13.92 -1.42
C ILE A 186 -12.31 -15.23 -2.18
N LYS A 187 -13.56 -15.61 -2.46
CA LYS A 187 -13.88 -16.80 -3.27
C LYS A 187 -13.28 -16.68 -4.68
N LEU A 188 -13.48 -15.55 -5.34
CA LEU A 188 -12.87 -15.26 -6.64
C LEU A 188 -11.33 -15.36 -6.60
N ALA A 189 -10.68 -14.80 -5.58
CA ALA A 189 -9.23 -14.91 -5.42
C ALA A 189 -8.79 -16.37 -5.29
N ARG A 190 -9.51 -17.17 -4.50
CA ARG A 190 -9.24 -18.60 -4.32
C ARG A 190 -9.37 -19.37 -5.63
N ASP A 191 -10.40 -19.08 -6.41
CA ASP A 191 -10.69 -19.71 -7.71
C ASP A 191 -9.59 -19.39 -8.74
N CYS A 192 -9.07 -18.15 -8.75
CA CYS A 192 -7.90 -17.76 -9.54
C CYS A 192 -6.56 -18.29 -8.97
N GLY A 193 -6.59 -19.08 -7.90
CA GLY A 193 -5.41 -19.71 -7.30
C GLY A 193 -4.56 -18.79 -6.42
N ILE A 194 -5.15 -17.72 -5.86
CA ILE A 194 -4.56 -16.86 -4.84
C ILE A 194 -5.11 -17.28 -3.48
N SER A 195 -4.26 -17.89 -2.64
CA SER A 195 -4.66 -18.40 -1.32
C SER A 195 -4.02 -17.65 -0.15
N ASN A 196 -3.00 -16.81 -0.39
CA ASN A 196 -2.38 -16.00 0.65
C ASN A 196 -2.98 -14.60 0.57
N LEU A 197 -3.79 -14.25 1.56
CA LEU A 197 -4.66 -13.08 1.55
C LEU A 197 -4.46 -12.31 2.84
N SER A 198 -4.81 -11.04 2.84
CA SER A 198 -4.91 -10.27 4.08
C SER A 198 -5.94 -9.16 3.92
N ASN A 199 -6.25 -8.50 5.02
CA ASN A 199 -7.11 -7.33 5.02
C ASN A 199 -6.66 -6.35 6.10
N TYR A 200 -6.95 -5.08 5.88
CA TYR A 200 -7.00 -4.09 6.94
C TYR A 200 -8.43 -4.03 7.47
N VAL A 201 -8.56 -4.01 8.80
CA VAL A 201 -9.85 -3.89 9.47
C VAL A 201 -9.84 -2.61 10.28
N LEU A 202 -10.33 -1.53 9.69
CA LEU A 202 -10.56 -0.28 10.41
C LEU A 202 -11.62 -0.50 11.49
N TYR A 203 -11.36 -0.04 12.71
CA TYR A 203 -12.33 -0.08 13.81
C TYR A 203 -12.37 1.27 14.56
N ASN A 204 -13.42 1.51 15.33
CA ASN A 204 -13.70 2.77 16.05
C ASN A 204 -13.94 4.00 15.16
N TYR A 205 -14.33 3.84 13.89
CA TYR A 205 -14.80 4.96 13.08
C TYR A 205 -16.31 5.18 13.24
N VAL A 206 -17.11 4.22 12.76
CA VAL A 206 -18.58 4.19 12.91
C VAL A 206 -19.09 2.80 13.34
N ASP A 207 -18.17 1.86 13.56
CA ASP A 207 -18.46 0.45 13.82
C ASP A 207 -18.74 0.20 15.31
N ALA A 208 -19.64 -0.74 15.61
CA ALA A 208 -19.76 -1.33 16.94
C ALA A 208 -18.64 -2.38 17.18
N PRO A 209 -18.30 -2.70 18.45
CA PRO A 209 -17.37 -3.79 18.77
C PRO A 209 -17.77 -5.13 18.12
N GLU A 210 -19.07 -5.40 18.03
CA GLU A 210 -19.62 -6.59 17.37
C GLU A 210 -19.28 -6.62 15.88
N ASP A 211 -19.36 -5.49 15.18
CA ASP A 211 -19.04 -5.39 13.74
C ASP A 211 -17.56 -5.70 13.48
N PHE A 212 -16.68 -5.20 14.34
CA PHE A 212 -15.25 -5.52 14.29
C PHE A 212 -15.03 -7.02 14.51
N TYR A 213 -15.62 -7.60 15.56
CA TYR A 213 -15.51 -9.03 15.84
C TYR A 213 -16.05 -9.90 14.69
N GLN A 214 -17.21 -9.55 14.13
CA GLN A 214 -17.80 -10.30 13.00
C GLN A 214 -16.87 -10.31 11.79
N ARG A 215 -16.23 -9.18 11.45
CA ARG A 215 -15.25 -9.14 10.35
C ARG A 215 -14.05 -10.05 10.59
N LEU A 216 -13.53 -10.10 11.82
CA LEU A 216 -12.46 -11.05 12.17
C LEU A 216 -12.93 -12.50 12.05
N LYS A 217 -14.10 -12.81 12.60
CA LYS A 217 -14.70 -14.16 12.55
C LYS A 217 -14.92 -14.65 11.12
N ILE A 218 -15.41 -13.79 10.23
CA ILE A 218 -15.60 -14.12 8.81
C ILE A 218 -14.29 -14.59 8.16
N ASN A 219 -13.16 -13.94 8.47
CA ASN A 219 -11.87 -14.33 7.91
C ASN A 219 -11.41 -15.70 8.41
N VAL A 220 -11.64 -16.03 9.68
CA VAL A 220 -11.35 -17.37 10.23
C VAL A 220 -12.20 -18.43 9.52
N GLN A 221 -13.50 -18.18 9.38
CA GLN A 221 -14.42 -19.10 8.70
C GLN A 221 -14.05 -19.32 7.23
N LEU A 222 -13.63 -18.26 6.52
CA LEU A 222 -13.17 -18.38 5.13
C LEU A 222 -11.85 -19.16 5.00
N ASN A 223 -10.96 -19.08 6.00
CA ASN A 223 -9.77 -19.93 6.05
C ASN A 223 -10.15 -21.41 6.17
N GLU A 224 -11.07 -21.72 7.08
CA GLU A 224 -11.58 -23.08 7.33
C GLU A 224 -12.31 -23.65 6.10
N GLU A 225 -13.22 -22.87 5.50
CA GLU A 225 -14.04 -23.29 4.36
C GLU A 225 -13.22 -23.47 3.07
N LEU A 226 -12.28 -22.56 2.79
CA LEU A 226 -11.61 -22.47 1.48
C LEU A 226 -10.16 -22.95 1.48
N GLY A 227 -9.60 -23.29 2.64
CA GLY A 227 -8.18 -23.60 2.82
C GLY A 227 -7.27 -22.42 2.48
N THR A 228 -7.77 -21.19 2.68
CA THR A 228 -7.01 -19.95 2.45
C THR A 228 -6.14 -19.61 3.66
N LYS A 229 -5.26 -18.62 3.50
CA LYS A 229 -4.40 -18.04 4.55
C LYS A 229 -4.64 -16.55 4.61
N ILE A 230 -5.79 -16.17 5.13
CA ILE A 230 -6.20 -14.81 5.40
C ILE A 230 -5.75 -14.44 6.81
N TYR A 231 -5.08 -13.31 6.95
CA TYR A 231 -4.78 -12.69 8.23
C TYR A 231 -5.24 -11.23 8.23
N SER A 232 -5.77 -10.78 9.35
CA SER A 232 -6.35 -9.44 9.51
C SER A 232 -5.40 -8.53 10.28
N PHE A 233 -5.27 -7.29 9.81
CA PHE A 233 -4.58 -6.22 10.51
C PHE A 233 -5.60 -5.22 11.07
N PRO A 234 -5.87 -5.24 12.39
CA PRO A 234 -6.71 -4.23 13.01
C PRO A 234 -6.05 -2.85 12.92
N MET A 235 -6.79 -1.85 12.48
CA MET A 235 -6.36 -0.45 12.44
C MET A 235 -7.32 0.41 13.25
N LYS A 236 -6.84 0.98 14.35
CA LYS A 236 -7.65 1.90 15.14
C LYS A 236 -7.83 3.19 14.33
N TYR A 237 -9.07 3.63 14.17
CA TYR A 237 -9.34 4.95 13.60
C TYR A 237 -8.78 6.05 14.52
N ILE A 238 -8.11 7.02 13.89
CA ILE A 238 -7.68 8.27 14.51
C ILE A 238 -8.28 9.41 13.68
N PRO A 239 -9.05 10.32 14.28
CA PRO A 239 -9.65 11.43 13.54
C PRO A 239 -8.61 12.29 12.82
N LEU A 240 -8.91 12.69 11.59
CA LEU A 240 -8.04 13.58 10.81
C LEU A 240 -7.90 15.00 11.41
N THR A 241 -8.79 15.34 12.34
CA THR A 241 -8.80 16.59 13.10
C THR A 241 -8.32 16.39 14.53
N ASP A 242 -7.85 15.19 14.89
CA ASP A 242 -7.44 14.88 16.25
C ASP A 242 -6.25 15.76 16.62
N VAL A 243 -6.50 16.64 17.60
CA VAL A 243 -5.52 17.52 18.22
C VAL A 243 -5.36 17.04 19.64
N HIS A 244 -4.77 15.86 19.82
CA HIS A 244 -4.22 15.54 21.13
C HIS A 244 -3.08 16.54 21.37
N PRO A 245 -3.20 17.50 22.33
CA PRO A 245 -1.97 18.08 22.86
C PRO A 245 -1.13 16.91 23.34
N CYS A 246 0.17 16.89 23.05
CA CYS A 246 1.09 16.07 23.80
C CYS A 246 0.77 16.31 25.28
N GLN A 247 0.03 15.39 25.90
CA GLN A 247 -0.12 15.38 27.33
C GLN A 247 1.25 14.95 27.82
N ASN A 248 1.97 15.92 28.38
CA ASN A 248 3.24 15.73 29.04
C ASN A 248 3.16 14.44 29.89
N ALA A 249 3.92 13.43 29.46
CA ALA A 249 4.34 12.33 30.31
C ALA A 249 5.66 12.71 30.97
#